data_AF-A0A0J6G658-F1
#
_entry.id   AF-A0A0J6G658-F1
#
_cell.length_a   1.000
_cell.length_b   1.000
_cell.length_c   1.000
_cell.angle_alpha   90.00
_cell.angle_beta   90.00
_cell.angle_gamma   90.00
#
_symmetry.space_group_name_H-M   'P 1'
#
loop_
_entity.id
_entity.type
_entity.pdbx_description
1 polymer ?
#
loop_
_entity_poly.entity_id
_entity_poly.type
_entity_poly.pdbx_seq_one_letter_code
_entity_poly.pdbx_strand_id
1 'polypeptide(L)'
;MSHMDKRAFDAGDFTLKPSPEVVERVRSFLNQQLQPFGVDCENIHINTVNNIVDESLTFSQNLLGLGMDTLEWGTVQSHNDWESGVFSKANTFQDMHRMRQLPIERLEEMMRELLDEAKYKWMV
;
A
#
# COMPACT_ATOMS: atom_id res chain seq x y z
N MET A 1 -22.93 -37.89 16.40
CA MET A 1 -21.47 -37.69 16.52
C MET A 1 -21.03 -36.76 15.40
N SER A 2 -20.36 -35.69 15.78
CA SER A 2 -19.98 -34.55 14.95
C SER A 2 -18.90 -34.92 13.93
N HIS A 3 -19.08 -34.51 12.68
CA HIS A 3 -17.97 -34.22 11.79
C HIS A 3 -18.18 -32.80 11.27
N MET A 4 -17.65 -31.83 12.03
CA MET A 4 -17.46 -30.47 11.56
C MET A 4 -16.38 -30.49 10.48
N ASP A 5 -16.79 -30.55 9.22
CA ASP A 5 -15.91 -30.16 8.11
C ASP A 5 -15.81 -28.63 8.08
N LYS A 6 -14.89 -28.11 8.90
CA LYS A 6 -14.36 -26.75 8.87
C LYS A 6 -13.49 -26.54 7.61
N ARG A 7 -14.13 -26.58 6.44
CA ARG A 7 -13.52 -26.14 5.17
C ARG A 7 -14.42 -25.18 4.39
N ALA A 8 -15.11 -24.32 5.13
CA ALA A 8 -15.52 -23.02 4.64
C ALA A 8 -14.63 -21.98 5.34
N PHE A 9 -13.35 -21.91 4.93
CA PHE A 9 -12.69 -20.61 4.96
C PHE A 9 -13.28 -19.89 3.77
N ASP A 10 -14.43 -19.27 3.99
CA ASP A 10 -14.99 -18.29 3.08
C ASP A 10 -13.85 -17.37 2.68
N ALA A 11 -13.55 -17.34 1.38
CA ALA A 11 -12.97 -16.20 0.71
C ALA A 11 -13.99 -15.04 0.76
N GLY A 12 -14.44 -14.70 1.97
CA GLY A 12 -15.13 -13.45 2.23
C GLY A 12 -14.08 -12.37 2.12
N ASP A 13 -14.30 -11.40 1.24
CA ASP A 13 -13.45 -10.23 1.06
C ASP A 13 -13.03 -9.69 2.42
N PHE A 14 -11.77 -9.92 2.79
CA PHE A 14 -11.23 -9.35 4.02
C PHE A 14 -11.19 -7.85 3.82
N THR A 15 -12.01 -7.11 4.56
CA THR A 15 -11.96 -5.66 4.59
C THR A 15 -11.76 -5.23 6.03
N LEU A 16 -10.84 -4.31 6.27
CA LEU A 16 -10.64 -3.70 7.57
C LEU A 16 -10.91 -2.20 7.44
N LYS A 17 -11.97 -1.75 8.09
CA LYS A 17 -12.39 -0.35 8.04
C LYS A 17 -11.40 0.54 8.80
N PRO A 18 -11.18 1.77 8.32
CA PRO A 18 -10.29 2.71 8.99
C PRO A 18 -10.79 3.01 10.41
N SER A 19 -9.87 2.88 11.37
CA SER A 19 -10.03 3.33 12.75
C SER A 19 -8.70 3.91 13.22
N PRO A 20 -8.66 4.75 14.27
CA PRO A 20 -7.40 5.29 14.78
C PRO A 20 -6.38 4.20 15.12
N GLU A 21 -6.84 3.09 15.70
CA GLU A 21 -5.97 1.95 16.02
C GLU A 21 -5.42 1.27 14.76
N VAL A 22 -6.26 1.07 13.74
CA VAL A 22 -5.82 0.48 12.47
C VAL A 22 -4.80 1.38 11.77
N VAL A 23 -5.05 2.70 11.75
CA VAL A 23 -4.12 3.67 11.16
C VAL A 23 -2.75 3.60 11.83
N GLU A 24 -2.69 3.54 13.17
CA GLU A 24 -1.42 3.40 13.88
C GLU A 24 -0.72 2.06 13.58
N ARG A 25 -1.47 0.96 13.49
CA ARG A 25 -0.90 -0.35 13.12
C ARG A 25 -0.33 -0.35 11.71
N VAL A 26 -1.04 0.23 10.74
CA VAL A 26 -0.56 0.40 9.36
C VAL A 26 0.69 1.29 9.32
N ARG A 27 0.66 2.45 9.98
CA ARG A 27 1.81 3.36 10.06
C ARG A 27 3.03 2.66 10.64
N SER A 28 2.86 1.95 11.76
CA SER A 28 3.94 1.22 12.43
C SER A 28 4.54 0.15 11.53
N PHE A 29 3.69 -0.67 10.89
CA PHE A 29 4.11 -1.72 9.97
C PHE A 29 4.91 -1.15 8.79
N LEU A 30 4.37 -0.13 8.11
CA LEU A 30 5.02 0.47 6.95
C LEU A 30 6.34 1.13 7.33
N ASN A 31 6.39 1.88 8.44
CA ASN A 31 7.63 2.53 8.88
C ASN A 31 8.71 1.51 9.29
N GLN A 32 8.34 0.34 9.84
CA GLN A 32 9.29 -0.75 10.08
C GLN A 32 9.91 -1.26 8.78
N GLN A 33 9.10 -1.46 7.74
CA GLN A 33 9.57 -1.88 6.41
C GLN A 33 10.41 -0.82 5.71
N LEU A 34 10.16 0.47 6.00
CA LEU A 34 10.87 1.60 5.40
C LEU A 34 12.15 2.00 6.12
N GLN A 35 12.43 1.46 7.32
CA GLN A 35 13.64 1.77 8.08
C GLN A 35 14.95 1.66 7.26
N PRO A 36 15.15 0.63 6.41
CA PRO A 36 16.37 0.51 5.60
C PRO A 36 16.60 1.68 4.64
N PHE A 37 15.53 2.41 4.29
CA PHE A 37 15.56 3.52 3.35
C PHE A 37 15.61 4.90 4.06
N GLY A 38 15.46 4.93 5.39
CA GLY A 38 15.54 6.15 6.19
C GLY A 38 14.39 7.15 5.91
N VAL A 39 13.19 6.64 5.63
CA VAL A 39 12.01 7.42 5.23
C VAL A 39 10.75 6.93 5.92
N ASP A 40 9.72 7.79 5.96
CA ASP A 40 8.42 7.50 6.57
C ASP A 40 7.34 7.29 5.50
N CYS A 41 6.34 6.48 5.81
CA CYS A 41 5.23 6.16 4.89
C CYS A 41 4.39 7.38 4.50
N GLU A 42 4.37 8.44 5.31
CA GLU A 42 3.66 9.70 5.00
C GLU A 42 4.47 10.61 4.05
N ASN A 43 5.78 10.36 3.91
CA ASN A 43 6.69 11.14 3.07
C ASN A 43 6.96 10.48 1.70
N ILE A 44 6.48 9.26 1.49
CA ILE A 44 6.55 8.55 0.21
C ILE A 44 5.20 8.62 -0.47
N HIS A 45 5.21 8.94 -1.77
CA HIS A 45 4.02 9.12 -2.58
C HIS A 45 4.08 8.25 -3.83
N ILE A 46 2.98 7.58 -4.15
CA ILE A 46 2.73 7.08 -5.50
C ILE A 46 2.08 8.21 -6.27
N ASN A 47 2.73 8.63 -7.35
CA ASN A 47 2.16 9.60 -8.28
C ASN A 47 1.98 8.92 -9.63
N THR A 48 0.82 9.12 -10.24
CA THR A 48 0.48 8.60 -11.57
C THR A 48 0.14 9.75 -12.50
N VAL A 49 0.61 9.65 -13.74
CA VAL A 49 0.27 10.57 -14.83
C VAL A 49 -0.71 9.92 -15.79
N ASN A 50 -1.47 10.73 -16.52
CA ASN A 50 -2.38 10.26 -17.57
C ASN A 50 -1.61 9.60 -18.74
N ASN A 51 -0.45 10.16 -19.07
CA ASN A 51 0.46 9.64 -20.08
C ASN A 51 1.87 10.21 -19.86
N ILE A 52 2.90 9.50 -20.35
CA ILE A 52 4.32 9.88 -20.17
C ILE A 52 4.75 11.10 -21.02
N VAL A 53 3.97 11.50 -22.02
CA VAL A 53 4.33 12.59 -22.93
C VAL A 53 3.99 13.94 -22.32
N ASP A 54 2.80 14.07 -21.75
CA ASP A 54 2.28 15.29 -21.15
C ASP A 54 2.60 15.37 -19.65
N GLU A 55 2.93 14.23 -19.02
CA GLU A 55 3.21 14.08 -17.57
C GLU A 55 2.14 14.72 -16.67
N SER A 56 0.91 14.81 -17.16
CA SER A 56 -0.21 15.41 -16.42
C SER A 56 -0.64 14.47 -15.31
N LEU A 57 -0.44 14.89 -14.06
CA LEU A 57 -0.77 14.11 -12.87
C LEU A 57 -2.27 13.86 -12.74
N THR A 58 -2.64 12.60 -12.54
CA THR A 58 -4.02 12.15 -12.34
C THR A 58 -4.25 11.61 -10.93
N PHE A 59 -3.19 11.15 -10.27
CA PHE A 59 -3.25 10.56 -8.94
C PHE A 59 -1.98 10.86 -8.15
N SER A 60 -2.14 11.09 -6.85
CA SER A 60 -1.05 11.28 -5.91
C SER A 60 -1.54 10.85 -4.52
N GLN A 61 -0.93 9.82 -3.95
CA GLN A 61 -1.30 9.31 -2.63
C GLN A 61 -0.05 8.92 -1.85
N ASN A 62 -0.03 9.21 -0.55
CA ASN A 62 1.05 8.73 0.31
C ASN A 62 0.90 7.24 0.62
N LEU A 63 1.99 6.61 1.06
CA LEU A 63 2.01 5.17 1.29
C LEU A 63 1.09 4.73 2.43
N LEU A 64 0.88 5.59 3.44
CA LEU A 64 -0.08 5.32 4.50
C LEU A 64 -1.51 5.23 3.94
N GLY A 65 -1.92 6.17 3.10
CA GLY A 65 -3.23 6.17 2.44
C GLY A 65 -3.42 4.93 1.58
N LEU A 66 -2.39 4.57 0.79
CA LEU A 66 -2.42 3.35 -0.02
C LEU A 66 -2.60 2.09 0.84
N GLY A 67 -1.92 2.02 1.98
CA GLY A 67 -2.06 0.93 2.93
C GLY A 67 -3.46 0.85 3.51
N MET A 68 -4.07 1.99 3.85
CA MET A 68 -5.45 2.04 4.33
C MET A 68 -6.44 1.58 3.26
N ASP A 69 -6.30 2.03 2.01
CA ASP A 69 -7.17 1.62 0.91
C ASP A 69 -7.01 0.11 0.61
N THR A 70 -5.78 -0.41 0.68
CA THR A 70 -5.50 -1.86 0.53
C THR A 70 -6.27 -2.68 1.55
N LEU A 71 -6.30 -2.23 2.80
CA LEU A 71 -7.04 -2.90 3.86
C LEU A 71 -8.54 -2.70 3.75
N GLU A 72 -9.00 -1.52 3.35
CA GLU A 72 -10.43 -1.24 3.19
C GLU A 72 -11.04 -2.05 2.04
N TRP A 73 -10.31 -2.22 0.92
CA TRP A 73 -10.79 -2.96 -0.24
C TRP A 73 -10.38 -4.43 -0.22
N GLY A 74 -9.49 -4.82 0.70
CA GLY A 74 -9.03 -6.20 0.81
C GLY A 74 -8.13 -6.68 -0.32
N THR A 75 -7.61 -5.75 -1.12
CA THR A 75 -6.88 -6.04 -2.36
C THR A 75 -5.74 -5.06 -2.56
N VAL A 76 -4.66 -5.55 -3.18
CA VAL A 76 -3.51 -4.72 -3.52
C VAL A 76 -3.74 -4.09 -4.89
N GLN A 77 -3.61 -2.77 -4.94
CA GLN A 77 -3.76 -2.00 -6.16
C GLN A 77 -2.54 -2.23 -7.06
N SER A 78 -2.78 -2.61 -8.31
CA SER A 78 -1.72 -2.74 -9.32
C SER A 78 -1.50 -1.40 -10.02
N HIS A 79 -0.24 -1.01 -10.19
CA HIS A 79 0.13 0.23 -10.83
C HIS A 79 0.86 -0.03 -12.15
N ASN A 80 0.71 0.87 -13.12
CA ASN A 80 1.46 0.80 -14.37
C ASN A 80 2.82 1.48 -14.18
N ASP A 81 3.91 0.72 -14.19
CA ASP A 81 5.26 1.24 -13.94
C ASP A 81 5.74 2.32 -14.92
N TRP A 82 5.10 2.43 -16.10
CA TRP A 82 5.41 3.50 -17.06
C TRP A 82 4.73 4.82 -16.71
N GLU A 83 3.55 4.77 -16.10
CA GLU A 83 2.71 5.93 -15.82
C GLU A 83 2.73 6.30 -14.33
N SER A 84 3.15 5.38 -13.48
CA SER A 84 3.27 5.55 -12.04
C SER A 84 4.74 5.65 -11.63
N GLY A 85 4.98 6.27 -10.48
CA GLY A 85 6.29 6.24 -9.85
C GLY A 85 6.21 6.49 -8.36
N VAL A 86 7.29 6.15 -7.66
CA VAL A 86 7.46 6.42 -6.23
C VAL A 86 8.28 7.69 -6.07
N PHE A 87 7.77 8.64 -5.29
CA PHE A 87 8.34 9.97 -5.14
C PHE A 87 8.41 10.39 -3.67
N SER A 88 9.39 11.24 -3.35
CA SER A 88 9.52 11.86 -2.04
C SER A 88 8.59 13.07 -1.83
N LYS A 89 7.75 13.40 -2.82
CA LYS A 89 6.80 14.51 -2.79
C LYS A 89 5.51 14.12 -3.50
N ALA A 90 4.40 14.62 -2.98
CA ALA A 90 3.10 14.56 -3.65
C ALA A 90 3.11 15.38 -4.94
N ASN A 91 2.19 15.06 -5.85
CA ASN A 91 1.87 15.86 -7.03
C ASN A 91 3.09 16.28 -7.86
N THR A 92 4.03 15.36 -8.07
CA THR A 92 5.18 15.59 -8.97
C THR A 92 5.50 14.33 -9.76
N PHE A 93 5.95 14.51 -11.01
CA PHE A 93 6.52 13.43 -11.80
C PHE A 93 7.99 13.68 -12.16
N GLN A 94 8.60 14.69 -11.50
CA GLN A 94 9.98 15.08 -11.77
C GLN A 94 10.96 14.02 -11.25
N ASP A 95 11.89 13.59 -12.10
CA ASP A 95 12.87 12.55 -11.77
C ASP A 95 13.75 12.90 -10.55
N MET A 96 13.98 14.19 -10.27
CA MET A 96 14.72 14.64 -9.08
C MET A 96 14.05 14.27 -7.75
N HIS A 97 12.75 13.97 -7.76
CA HIS A 97 11.99 13.53 -6.60
C HIS A 97 11.70 12.02 -6.63
N ARG A 98 12.12 11.32 -7.70
CA ARG A 98 11.85 9.90 -7.89
C ARG A 98 12.77 9.05 -7.00
N MET A 99 12.16 8.14 -6.25
CA MET A 99 12.86 7.27 -5.31
C MET A 99 13.24 5.94 -5.99
N ARG A 100 14.34 5.94 -6.76
CA ARG A 100 14.77 4.73 -7.52
C ARG A 100 15.09 3.52 -6.66
N GLN A 101 15.42 3.73 -5.39
CA GLN A 101 15.66 2.67 -4.41
C GLN A 101 14.38 1.97 -3.92
N LEU A 102 13.20 2.57 -4.16
CA LEU A 102 11.90 2.04 -3.83
C LEU A 102 11.07 1.94 -5.11
N PRO A 103 11.22 0.86 -5.89
CA PRO A 103 10.42 0.64 -7.08
C PRO A 103 8.96 0.31 -6.72
N ILE A 104 8.04 0.43 -7.68
CA ILE A 104 6.60 0.20 -7.44
C ILE A 104 6.34 -1.22 -6.99
N GLU A 105 7.01 -2.19 -7.58
CA GLU A 105 6.89 -3.61 -7.26
C GLU A 105 7.19 -3.85 -5.78
N ARG A 106 8.16 -3.12 -5.21
CA ARG A 106 8.45 -3.19 -3.78
C ARG A 106 7.32 -2.61 -2.93
N LEU A 107 6.66 -1.54 -3.37
CA LEU A 107 5.49 -1.02 -2.66
C LEU A 107 4.31 -2.01 -2.73
N GLU A 108 4.07 -2.61 -3.89
CA GLU A 108 3.01 -3.62 -4.03
C GLU A 108 3.27 -4.85 -3.15
N GLU A 109 4.53 -5.30 -3.04
CA GLU A 109 4.92 -6.33 -2.07
C GLU A 109 4.63 -5.91 -0.63
N MET A 110 4.99 -4.68 -0.24
CA MET A 110 4.70 -4.16 1.10
C MET A 110 3.19 -4.11 1.38
N MET A 111 2.35 -3.79 0.39
CA MET A 111 0.89 -3.82 0.52
C MET A 111 0.36 -5.25 0.68
N ARG A 112 0.95 -6.24 -0.01
CA ARG A 112 0.60 -7.67 0.18
C ARG A 112 0.96 -8.13 1.59
N GLU A 113 2.18 -7.83 2.02
CA GLU A 113 2.64 -8.17 3.37
C GLU A 113 1.77 -7.50 4.44
N LEU A 114 1.35 -6.24 4.25
CA LEU A 114 0.42 -5.52 5.13
C LEU A 114 -0.94 -6.21 5.19
N LEU A 115 -1.49 -6.59 4.04
CA LEU A 115 -2.78 -7.27 3.95
C LEU A 115 -2.75 -8.62 4.68
N ASP A 116 -1.67 -9.38 4.52
CA ASP A 116 -1.47 -10.65 5.23
C ASP A 116 -1.26 -10.44 6.74
N GLU A 117 -0.48 -9.44 7.15
CA GLU A 117 -0.30 -9.07 8.56
C GLU A 117 -1.65 -8.76 9.22
N ALA A 118 -2.46 -7.95 8.56
CA ALA A 118 -3.78 -7.58 9.05
C ALA A 118 -4.73 -8.78 9.14
N LYS A 119 -4.74 -9.65 8.11
CA LYS A 119 -5.56 -10.86 8.07
C LYS A 119 -5.23 -11.85 9.19
N TYR A 120 -3.94 -12.11 9.42
CA TYR A 120 -3.52 -13.26 10.21
C TYR A 120 -3.01 -12.93 11.61
N LYS A 121 -2.65 -11.67 11.90
CA LYS A 121 -2.07 -11.29 13.20
C LYS A 121 -2.87 -10.25 13.96
N TRP A 122 -3.63 -9.39 13.28
CA TRP A 122 -4.38 -8.32 13.95
C TRP A 122 -5.79 -8.72 14.36
N MET A 123 -6.35 -9.74 13.71
CA MET A 123 -7.69 -10.27 13.93
C MET A 123 -7.73 -11.43 14.94
N VAL A 124 -6.63 -11.66 15.68
CA VAL A 124 -6.47 -12.76 16.65
C VAL A 124 -6.72 -12.29 18.07
#